data_AF-A0A2V8H0W5-F1
#
_entry.id   AF-A0A2V8H0W5-F1
#
_cell.length_a   1.000
_cell.length_b   1.000
_cell.length_c   1.000
_cell.angle_alpha   90.00
_cell.angle_beta   90.00
_cell.angle_gamma   90.00
#
_symmetry.space_group_name_H-M   'P 1'
#
loop_
_entity.id
_entity.type
_entity.pdbx_description
1 polymer ?
#
loop_
_entity_poly.entity_id
_entity_poly.type
_entity_poly.pdbx_seq_one_letter_code
_entity_poly.pdbx_strand_id
1 'polypeptide(L)'
;MSSAWVNDSNAALLTDLYELTMLQSYFDESMNGIAVFDLFIRRLPENRNYFVACGLDHVLDYLEAFCFSGDAVEYLQSLNRFSSTFLGSLRDLRFTGEVYGLPEGTVIFPNEPILEIVAPLPEAQIIETFLMNQIQLATLAASKAARVTHAARGKSVVDFGARRMHGADAGVKEPRAFYIGGVDATSSVLAGRIYGIPVSGTMAHSYIQAFDDEKDAFRRFLRAYPDAVLLVDTYDIKKGV
;
A
#
# COMPACT_ATOMS: atom_id res chain seq x y z
N MET A 1 -5.46 24.34 3.66
CA MET A 1 -4.73 23.60 4.71
C MET A 1 -4.16 22.37 4.05
N SER A 2 -2.86 22.12 4.13
CA SER A 2 -2.25 20.92 3.58
C SER A 2 -2.68 19.69 4.42
N SER A 3 -3.17 18.66 3.74
CA SER A 3 -3.50 17.39 4.36
C SER A 3 -2.24 16.54 4.47
N ALA A 4 -2.03 15.88 5.62
CA ALA A 4 -0.99 14.86 5.76
C ALA A 4 -1.37 13.55 5.04
N TRP A 5 -2.61 13.43 4.54
CA TRP A 5 -3.03 12.32 3.70
C TRP A 5 -2.54 12.49 2.28
N VAL A 6 -1.90 11.46 1.75
CA VAL A 6 -1.54 11.38 0.33
C VAL A 6 -2.83 11.21 -0.49
N ASN A 7 -3.02 12.08 -1.47
CA ASN A 7 -4.15 12.10 -2.39
C ASN A 7 -3.74 12.79 -3.70
N ASP A 8 -4.65 12.83 -4.67
CA ASP A 8 -4.37 13.34 -6.02
C ASP A 8 -3.79 14.77 -6.04
N SER A 9 -4.10 15.61 -5.06
CA SER A 9 -3.59 16.99 -5.02
C SER A 9 -2.13 17.13 -4.55
N ASN A 10 -1.58 16.11 -3.87
CA ASN A 10 -0.23 16.15 -3.29
C ASN A 10 0.64 14.93 -3.62
N ALA A 11 0.09 13.90 -4.26
CA ALA A 11 0.81 12.65 -4.55
C ALA A 11 2.04 12.87 -5.45
N ALA A 12 2.01 13.84 -6.36
CA ALA A 12 3.18 14.18 -7.19
C ALA A 12 4.38 14.72 -6.38
N LEU A 13 4.16 15.17 -5.13
CA LEU A 13 5.23 15.54 -4.20
C LEU A 13 5.72 14.38 -3.33
N LEU A 14 5.11 13.19 -3.42
CA LEU A 14 5.62 11.97 -2.80
C LEU A 14 6.76 11.40 -3.65
N THR A 15 7.83 12.18 -3.72
CA THR A 15 9.03 11.90 -4.50
C THR A 15 10.25 12.40 -3.73
N ASP A 16 11.41 11.81 -4.00
CA ASP A 16 12.64 12.29 -3.40
C ASP A 16 13.12 13.56 -4.10
N LEU A 17 13.73 14.48 -3.34
CA LEU A 17 14.19 15.76 -3.89
C LEU A 17 15.17 15.62 -5.06
N TYR A 18 15.93 14.52 -5.09
CA TYR A 18 16.90 14.28 -6.15
C TYR A 18 16.22 14.01 -7.51
N GLU A 19 15.01 13.42 -7.52
CA GLU A 19 14.21 13.20 -8.73
C GLU A 19 13.91 14.54 -9.41
N LEU A 20 13.44 15.52 -8.62
CA LEU A 20 13.15 16.86 -9.12
C LEU A 20 14.40 17.59 -9.63
N THR A 21 15.55 17.40 -8.97
CA THR A 21 16.81 18.01 -9.45
C THR A 21 17.31 17.38 -10.75
N MET A 22 17.12 16.07 -10.94
CA MET A 22 17.41 15.41 -12.21
C MET A 22 16.44 15.87 -13.30
N LEU A 23 15.14 15.98 -12.98
CA LEU A 23 14.13 16.50 -13.90
C LEU A 23 14.46 17.89 -14.41
N GLN A 24 14.90 18.81 -13.54
CA GLN A 24 15.33 20.13 -14.00
C GLN A 24 16.57 20.02 -14.90
N SER A 25 17.56 19.19 -14.54
CA SER A 25 18.74 18.97 -15.38
C SER A 25 18.35 18.42 -16.77
N TYR A 26 17.39 17.50 -16.85
CA TYR A 26 16.88 16.99 -18.12
C TYR A 26 16.15 18.07 -18.91
N PHE A 27 15.39 18.92 -18.24
CA PHE A 27 14.71 20.05 -18.87
C PHE A 27 15.72 21.04 -19.49
N ASP A 28 16.74 21.44 -18.74
CA ASP A 28 17.76 22.40 -19.19
C ASP A 28 18.60 21.83 -20.36
N GLU A 29 18.88 20.52 -20.35
CA GLU A 29 19.61 19.80 -21.42
C GLU A 29 18.69 19.28 -22.55
N SER A 30 17.39 19.59 -22.52
CA SER A 30 16.40 19.12 -23.51
C SER A 30 16.33 17.58 -23.67
N MET A 31 16.58 16.84 -22.59
CA MET A 31 16.60 15.37 -22.57
C MET A 31 15.19 14.78 -22.38
N ASN A 32 14.45 14.66 -23.49
CA ASN A 32 13.08 14.13 -23.52
C ASN A 32 12.95 12.80 -24.30
N GLY A 33 14.07 12.11 -24.53
CA GLY A 33 14.07 10.82 -25.23
C GLY A 33 13.30 9.74 -24.45
N ILE A 34 12.90 8.69 -25.16
CA ILE A 34 12.28 7.51 -24.51
C ILE A 34 13.33 6.77 -23.69
N ALA A 35 12.96 6.44 -22.46
CA ALA A 35 13.75 5.62 -21.54
C ALA A 35 12.96 4.37 -21.14
N VAL A 36 13.70 3.32 -20.77
CA VAL A 36 13.16 2.05 -20.28
C VAL A 36 13.71 1.79 -18.88
N PHE A 37 12.82 1.59 -17.92
CA PHE A 37 13.17 1.30 -16.53
C PHE A 37 12.56 -0.02 -16.08
N ASP A 38 13.40 -0.93 -15.57
CA ASP A 38 12.98 -2.21 -15.01
C ASP A 38 12.99 -2.19 -13.47
N LEU A 39 11.87 -2.53 -12.86
CA LEU A 39 11.81 -2.83 -11.44
C LEU A 39 11.94 -4.33 -11.22
N PHE A 40 12.98 -4.73 -10.47
CA PHE A 40 13.22 -6.11 -10.10
C PHE A 40 13.87 -6.22 -8.71
N ILE A 41 13.78 -7.41 -8.13
CA ILE A 41 14.40 -7.72 -6.83
C ILE A 41 15.77 -8.34 -7.08
N ARG A 42 16.82 -7.89 -6.39
CA ARG A 42 18.19 -8.41 -6.60
C ARG A 42 18.52 -9.65 -5.77
N ARG A 43 18.01 -9.71 -4.54
CA ARG A 43 18.34 -10.76 -3.57
C ARG A 43 17.13 -11.12 -2.72
N LEU A 44 16.98 -12.40 -2.42
CA LEU A 44 16.03 -12.87 -1.41
C LEU A 44 16.72 -12.92 -0.04
N PRO A 45 15.97 -12.71 1.05
CA PRO A 45 16.44 -13.07 2.40
C PRO A 45 16.75 -14.57 2.47
N GLU A 46 17.73 -14.97 3.29
CA GLU A 46 18.24 -16.35 3.39
C GLU A 46 17.14 -17.42 3.55
N ASN A 47 16.06 -17.09 4.27
CA ASN A 47 14.95 -18.00 4.56
C ASN A 47 13.70 -17.69 3.72
N ARG A 48 13.87 -17.21 2.49
CA ARG A 48 12.80 -16.87 1.55
C ARG A 48 13.13 -17.39 0.16
N ASN A 49 12.19 -18.12 -0.43
CA ASN A 49 12.40 -18.79 -1.72
C ASN A 49 11.74 -18.08 -2.91
N TYR A 50 10.88 -17.08 -2.64
CA TYR A 50 10.14 -16.33 -3.65
C TYR A 50 9.53 -15.05 -3.06
N PHE A 51 9.09 -14.13 -3.92
CA PHE A 51 8.10 -13.11 -3.59
C PHE A 51 6.84 -13.29 -4.44
N VAL A 52 5.78 -12.55 -4.12
CA VAL A 52 4.50 -12.52 -4.83
C VAL A 52 4.30 -11.10 -5.33
N ALA A 53 4.26 -10.90 -6.65
CA ALA A 53 4.07 -9.59 -7.27
C ALA A 53 2.73 -8.99 -6.83
N CYS A 54 2.75 -7.76 -6.33
CA CYS A 54 1.56 -7.03 -5.89
C CYS A 54 1.86 -5.52 -5.81
N GLY A 55 0.83 -4.70 -5.99
CA GLY A 55 0.87 -3.23 -5.91
C GLY A 55 0.71 -2.51 -7.26
N LEU A 56 0.60 -3.24 -8.37
CA LEU A 56 0.44 -2.70 -9.72
C LEU A 56 -0.81 -1.82 -9.83
N ASP A 57 -1.92 -2.26 -9.26
CA ASP A 57 -3.21 -1.55 -9.26
C ASP A 57 -3.06 -0.11 -8.72
N HIS A 58 -2.38 0.04 -7.58
CA HIS A 58 -2.13 1.34 -6.95
C HIS A 58 -1.15 2.23 -7.74
N VAL A 59 -0.23 1.61 -8.48
CA VAL A 59 0.65 2.35 -9.39
C VAL A 59 -0.15 2.89 -10.56
N LEU A 60 -1.02 2.08 -11.16
CA LEU A 60 -1.86 2.52 -12.28
C LEU A 60 -2.80 3.66 -11.87
N ASP A 61 -3.49 3.55 -10.74
CA ASP A 61 -4.33 4.62 -10.18
C ASP A 61 -3.55 5.95 -10.05
N TYR A 62 -2.31 5.88 -9.55
CA TYR A 62 -1.44 7.04 -9.41
C TYR A 62 -1.03 7.64 -10.76
N LEU A 63 -0.64 6.81 -11.72
CA LEU A 63 -0.21 7.27 -13.04
C LEU A 63 -1.35 7.94 -13.81
N GLU A 64 -2.57 7.42 -13.69
CA GLU A 64 -3.77 8.02 -14.29
C GLU A 64 -4.09 9.42 -13.71
N ALA A 65 -3.85 9.61 -12.42
CA ALA A 65 -4.11 10.87 -11.72
C ALA A 65 -2.91 11.83 -11.67
N PHE A 66 -1.73 11.39 -12.13
CA PHE A 66 -0.46 12.08 -11.90
C PHE A 66 -0.46 13.49 -12.50
N CYS A 67 -0.36 14.50 -11.64
CA CYS A 67 -0.14 15.88 -12.03
C CYS A 67 0.44 16.71 -10.87
N PHE A 68 1.21 17.74 -11.18
CA PHE A 68 1.59 18.75 -10.20
C PHE A 68 0.47 19.77 -10.03
N SER A 69 -0.11 19.82 -8.83
CA SER A 69 -1.11 20.83 -8.46
C SER A 69 -0.50 22.24 -8.37
N GLY A 70 -1.35 23.26 -8.39
CA GLY A 70 -0.92 24.65 -8.20
C GLY A 70 -0.15 24.85 -6.89
N ASP A 71 -0.71 24.35 -5.79
CA ASP A 71 -0.10 24.36 -4.46
C ASP A 71 1.25 23.64 -4.46
N ALA A 72 1.38 22.53 -5.19
CA ALA A 72 2.65 21.81 -5.30
C ALA A 72 3.73 22.65 -6.00
N VAL A 73 3.39 23.31 -7.11
CA VAL A 73 4.32 24.18 -7.83
C VAL A 73 4.70 25.40 -6.99
N GLU A 74 3.75 26.01 -6.27
CA GLU A 74 4.02 27.11 -5.34
C GLU A 74 4.97 26.70 -4.21
N TYR A 75 4.78 25.51 -3.64
CA TYR A 75 5.71 24.96 -2.65
C TYR A 75 7.12 24.78 -3.25
N LEU A 76 7.24 24.17 -4.43
CA LEU A 76 8.54 23.99 -5.09
C LEU A 76 9.21 25.33 -5.41
N GLN A 77 8.43 26.35 -5.80
CA GLN A 77 8.93 27.72 -5.99
C GLN A 77 9.50 28.30 -4.70
N SER A 78 8.83 28.08 -3.56
CA SER A 78 9.27 28.58 -2.25
C SER A 78 10.62 28.03 -1.78
N LEU A 79 11.06 26.88 -2.34
CA LEU A 79 12.36 26.30 -2.02
C LEU A 79 13.53 27.12 -2.59
N ASN A 80 13.29 28.00 -3.58
CA ASN A 80 14.33 28.79 -4.26
C ASN A 80 15.46 27.94 -4.85
N ARG A 81 15.14 26.72 -5.30
CA ARG A 81 16.11 25.78 -5.92
C ARG A 81 15.89 25.54 -7.41
N PHE A 82 14.71 25.93 -7.90
CA PHE A 82 14.25 25.56 -9.24
C PHE A 82 14.00 26.81 -10.11
N SER A 83 14.25 26.69 -11.42
CA SER A 83 14.01 27.80 -12.36
C SER A 83 12.52 28.00 -12.60
N SER A 84 12.07 29.24 -12.82
CA SER A 84 10.66 29.54 -13.06
C SER A 84 10.12 28.89 -14.34
N THR A 85 10.98 28.69 -15.34
CA THR A 85 10.63 28.00 -16.61
C THR A 85 10.40 26.51 -16.40
N PHE A 86 11.26 25.84 -15.63
CA PHE A 86 11.07 24.44 -15.25
C PHE A 86 9.81 24.27 -14.38
N LEU A 87 9.61 25.11 -13.36
CA LEU A 87 8.40 25.07 -12.54
C LEU A 87 7.13 25.30 -13.36
N GLY A 88 7.22 26.11 -14.43
CA GLY A 88 6.15 26.30 -15.39
C GLY A 88 5.77 25.01 -16.12
N SER A 89 6.76 24.21 -16.55
CA SER A 89 6.51 22.97 -17.32
C SER A 89 5.93 21.83 -16.48
N LEU A 90 6.19 21.79 -15.17
CA LEU A 90 5.65 20.74 -14.28
C LEU A 90 4.11 20.68 -14.28
N ARG A 91 3.42 21.80 -14.53
CA ARG A 91 1.94 21.82 -14.57
C ARG A 91 1.36 20.98 -15.69
N ASP A 92 2.09 20.86 -16.80
CA ASP A 92 1.68 20.14 -17.99
C ASP A 92 2.23 18.71 -18.03
N LEU A 93 3.18 18.37 -17.14
CA LEU A 93 3.74 17.03 -17.05
C LEU A 93 2.65 16.02 -16.66
N ARG A 94 2.47 15.02 -17.51
CA ARG A 94 1.57 13.88 -17.33
C ARG A 94 2.32 12.61 -17.69
N PHE A 95 1.90 11.47 -17.13
CA PHE A 95 2.40 10.19 -17.58
C PHE A 95 1.71 9.81 -18.89
N THR A 96 2.48 9.56 -19.94
CA THR A 96 2.01 9.21 -21.29
C THR A 96 2.63 7.93 -21.82
N GLY A 97 3.48 7.29 -21.02
CA GLY A 97 4.20 6.08 -21.38
C GLY A 97 3.37 4.81 -21.26
N GLU A 98 4.07 3.70 -21.45
CA GLU A 98 3.53 2.34 -21.35
C GLU A 98 4.05 1.66 -20.07
N VAL A 99 3.22 0.78 -19.53
CA VAL A 99 3.50 0.01 -18.31
C VAL A 99 3.30 -1.47 -18.61
N TYR A 100 4.38 -2.26 -18.51
CA TYR A 100 4.33 -3.70 -18.66
C TYR A 100 4.54 -4.36 -17.30
N GLY A 101 3.51 -4.98 -16.74
CA GLY A 101 3.55 -5.56 -15.39
C GLY A 101 3.14 -7.02 -15.34
N LEU A 102 3.73 -7.78 -14.42
CA LEU A 102 3.23 -9.11 -14.10
C LEU A 102 1.84 -9.04 -13.47
N PRO A 103 0.94 -10.00 -13.77
CA PRO A 103 -0.33 -10.11 -13.05
C PRO A 103 -0.09 -10.24 -11.54
N GLU A 104 -0.86 -9.50 -10.73
CA GLU A 104 -0.74 -9.60 -9.27
C GLU A 104 -1.06 -11.01 -8.77
N GLY A 105 -0.33 -11.47 -7.76
CA GLY A 105 -0.37 -12.87 -7.31
C GLY A 105 0.66 -13.79 -7.99
N THR A 106 1.36 -13.30 -9.03
CA THR A 106 2.43 -14.06 -9.68
C THR A 106 3.62 -14.27 -8.75
N VAL A 107 4.16 -15.48 -8.72
CA VAL A 107 5.40 -15.80 -7.99
C VAL A 107 6.60 -15.27 -8.76
N ILE A 108 7.48 -14.52 -8.08
CA ILE A 108 8.63 -13.84 -8.68
C ILE A 108 9.95 -14.22 -8.01
N PHE A 109 11.03 -14.19 -8.79
CA PHE A 109 12.40 -14.51 -8.36
C PHE A 109 13.37 -13.35 -8.59
N PRO A 110 14.60 -13.41 -8.05
CA PRO A 110 15.56 -12.36 -8.24
C PRO A 110 16.00 -12.18 -9.70
N ASN A 111 16.27 -10.93 -10.07
CA ASN A 111 16.79 -10.51 -11.37
C ASN A 111 15.82 -10.78 -12.54
N GLU A 112 14.52 -10.76 -12.24
CA GLU A 112 13.43 -10.83 -13.21
C GLU A 112 12.57 -9.55 -13.09
N PRO A 113 12.24 -8.87 -14.20
CA PRO A 113 11.38 -7.70 -14.17
C PRO A 113 9.98 -8.03 -13.62
N ILE A 114 9.54 -7.26 -12.64
CA ILE A 114 8.17 -7.28 -12.11
C ILE A 114 7.30 -6.28 -12.87
N LEU A 115 7.91 -5.15 -13.22
CA LEU A 115 7.31 -4.00 -13.88
C LEU A 115 8.38 -3.34 -14.76
N GLU A 116 8.01 -3.01 -15.99
CA GLU A 116 8.81 -2.23 -16.94
C GLU A 116 8.03 -0.96 -17.32
N ILE A 117 8.71 0.19 -17.31
CA ILE A 117 8.18 1.49 -17.71
C ILE A 117 8.89 1.94 -18.97
N VAL A 118 8.11 2.26 -20.01
CA VAL A 118 8.60 2.83 -21.27
C VAL A 118 7.95 4.19 -21.48
N ALA A 119 8.69 5.26 -21.21
CA ALA A 119 8.15 6.63 -21.25
C ALA A 119 9.23 7.66 -21.60
N PRO A 120 8.88 8.91 -21.96
CA PRO A 120 9.83 10.01 -21.96
C PRO A 120 10.61 10.10 -20.64
N LEU A 121 11.92 10.33 -20.71
CA LEU A 121 12.83 10.23 -19.57
C LEU A 121 12.34 11.00 -18.31
N PRO A 122 11.85 12.25 -18.38
CA PRO A 122 11.34 12.94 -17.21
C PRO A 122 10.11 12.26 -16.56
N GLU A 123 9.25 11.64 -17.36
CA GLU A 123 8.06 10.93 -16.90
C GLU A 123 8.42 9.61 -16.22
N ALA A 124 9.33 8.83 -16.82
CA ALA A 124 9.81 7.58 -16.24
C ALA A 124 10.55 7.80 -14.92
N GLN A 125 11.32 8.90 -14.82
CA GLN A 125 12.13 9.20 -13.64
C GLN A 125 11.27 9.65 -12.44
N ILE A 126 10.34 10.59 -12.64
CA ILE A 126 9.64 11.23 -11.51
C ILE A 126 8.75 10.29 -10.69
N ILE A 127 8.32 9.18 -11.30
CA ILE A 127 7.43 8.21 -10.67
C ILE A 127 8.18 7.15 -9.84
N GLU A 128 9.51 7.10 -9.92
CA GLU A 128 10.35 6.04 -9.32
C GLU A 128 10.07 5.86 -7.82
N THR A 129 10.18 6.93 -7.03
CA THR A 129 9.94 6.89 -5.58
C THR A 129 8.57 6.31 -5.22
N PHE A 130 7.50 6.78 -5.87
CA PHE A 130 6.14 6.32 -5.58
C PHE A 130 5.96 4.84 -5.96
N LEU A 131 6.41 4.48 -7.16
CA LEU A 131 6.31 3.13 -7.70
C LEU A 131 7.05 2.14 -6.79
N MET A 132 8.29 2.45 -6.38
CA MET A 132 9.05 1.63 -5.44
C MET A 132 8.32 1.49 -4.11
N ASN A 133 7.79 2.58 -3.56
CA ASN A 133 7.08 2.57 -2.28
C ASN A 133 5.86 1.61 -2.31
N GLN A 134 5.04 1.69 -3.35
CA GLN A 134 3.80 0.91 -3.46
C GLN A 134 4.06 -0.56 -3.78
N ILE A 135 4.93 -0.85 -4.77
CA ILE A 135 5.23 -2.23 -5.15
C ILE A 135 5.96 -2.97 -4.04
N GLN A 136 6.93 -2.32 -3.37
CA GLN A 136 7.72 -2.97 -2.34
C GLN A 136 6.85 -3.41 -1.17
N LEU A 137 6.01 -2.52 -0.63
CA LEU A 137 5.19 -2.85 0.54
C LEU A 137 4.18 -3.95 0.21
N ALA A 138 3.45 -3.81 -0.90
CA ALA A 138 2.44 -4.78 -1.31
C ALA A 138 3.05 -6.15 -1.62
N THR A 139 4.19 -6.19 -2.30
CA THR A 139 4.93 -7.44 -2.59
C THR A 139 5.37 -8.13 -1.31
N LEU A 140 5.92 -7.39 -0.33
CA LEU A 140 6.32 -7.95 0.96
C LEU A 140 5.10 -8.50 1.75
N ALA A 141 4.00 -7.74 1.77
CA ALA A 141 2.76 -8.10 2.44
C ALA A 141 2.14 -9.38 1.85
N ALA A 142 1.92 -9.43 0.54
CA ALA A 142 1.38 -10.59 -0.16
C ALA A 142 2.26 -11.84 0.03
N SER A 143 3.58 -11.66 -0.05
CA SER A 143 4.55 -12.72 0.18
C SER A 143 4.52 -13.28 1.60
N LYS A 144 4.28 -12.43 2.60
CA LYS A 144 4.15 -12.87 3.99
C LYS A 144 2.84 -13.59 4.21
N ALA A 145 1.73 -13.06 3.68
CA ALA A 145 0.42 -13.69 3.72
C ALA A 145 0.45 -15.10 3.11
N ALA A 146 1.00 -15.26 1.90
CA ALA A 146 1.15 -16.56 1.23
C ALA A 146 1.84 -17.62 2.08
N ARG A 147 2.80 -17.21 2.93
CA ARG A 147 3.50 -18.13 3.84
C ARG A 147 2.67 -18.49 5.06
N VAL A 148 1.94 -17.52 5.61
CA VAL A 148 1.05 -17.74 6.76
C VAL A 148 -0.10 -18.67 6.35
N THR A 149 -0.70 -18.42 5.20
CA THR A 149 -1.83 -19.19 4.65
C THR A 149 -1.40 -20.61 4.29
N HIS A 150 -0.22 -20.77 3.66
CA HIS A 150 0.39 -22.07 3.45
C HIS A 150 0.62 -22.83 4.77
N ALA A 151 1.17 -22.17 5.80
CA ALA A 151 1.41 -22.78 7.11
C ALA A 151 0.11 -23.16 7.85
N ALA A 152 -1.00 -22.46 7.56
CA ALA A 152 -2.31 -22.72 8.16
C ALA A 152 -2.97 -24.02 7.64
N ARG A 153 -2.47 -24.60 6.54
CA ARG A 153 -2.92 -25.91 5.99
C ARG A 153 -4.44 -26.00 5.81
N GLY A 154 -5.03 -24.97 5.18
CA GLY A 154 -6.47 -24.91 4.88
C GLY A 154 -7.34 -24.43 6.04
N LYS A 155 -6.77 -24.09 7.20
CA LYS A 155 -7.48 -23.34 8.24
C LYS A 155 -7.62 -21.89 7.81
N SER A 156 -8.74 -21.28 8.20
CA SER A 156 -8.98 -19.87 7.89
C SER A 156 -7.98 -18.95 8.59
N VAL A 157 -7.51 -17.93 7.88
CA VAL A 157 -6.61 -16.88 8.34
C VAL A 157 -7.31 -15.53 8.17
N VAL A 158 -7.31 -14.73 9.23
CA VAL A 158 -7.94 -13.40 9.24
C VAL A 158 -6.93 -12.34 9.65
N ASP A 159 -6.88 -11.24 8.90
CA ASP A 159 -6.02 -10.09 9.18
C ASP A 159 -6.64 -9.13 10.22
N PHE A 160 -6.06 -9.08 11.41
CA PHE A 160 -6.38 -8.10 12.46
C PHE A 160 -5.23 -7.08 12.69
N GLY A 161 -4.42 -6.82 11.66
CA GLY A 161 -3.17 -6.05 11.76
C GLY A 161 -3.31 -4.52 11.74
N ALA A 162 -4.43 -3.96 11.25
CA ALA A 162 -4.59 -2.52 10.95
C ALA A 162 -4.09 -1.56 12.04
N ARG A 163 -4.27 -1.90 13.31
CA ARG A 163 -3.85 -1.07 14.47
C ARG A 163 -2.33 -1.01 14.71
N ARG A 164 -1.53 -1.78 13.97
CA ARG A 164 -0.06 -1.84 14.06
C ARG A 164 0.64 -1.70 12.70
N MET A 165 -0.13 -1.57 11.63
CA MET A 165 0.42 -1.31 10.30
C MET A 165 1.08 0.07 10.26
N HIS A 166 2.04 0.24 9.37
CA HIS A 166 2.92 1.40 9.30
C HIS A 166 2.22 2.59 8.63
N GLY A 167 1.29 3.21 9.35
CA GLY A 167 0.48 4.31 8.86
C GLY A 167 -0.83 3.84 8.23
N ALA A 168 -1.72 4.80 7.97
CA ALA A 168 -3.06 4.50 7.51
C ALA A 168 -3.12 4.04 6.04
N ASP A 169 -2.18 4.47 5.18
CA ASP A 169 -2.06 3.98 3.81
C ASP A 169 -1.83 2.46 3.79
N ALA A 170 -0.85 1.98 4.56
CA ALA A 170 -0.61 0.55 4.78
C ALA A 170 -1.84 -0.13 5.41
N GLY A 171 -2.47 0.52 6.40
CA GLY A 171 -3.71 0.08 7.06
C GLY A 171 -4.88 -0.22 6.12
N VAL A 172 -4.90 0.41 4.95
CA VAL A 172 -5.91 0.22 3.91
C VAL A 172 -5.42 -0.76 2.85
N LYS A 173 -4.20 -0.60 2.34
CA LYS A 173 -3.68 -1.34 1.18
C LYS A 173 -3.13 -2.73 1.50
N GLU A 174 -2.48 -2.93 2.65
CA GLU A 174 -1.93 -4.24 3.02
C GLU A 174 -2.99 -5.35 3.15
N PRO A 175 -4.20 -5.11 3.69
CA PRO A 175 -5.26 -6.11 3.68
C PRO A 175 -5.59 -6.67 2.29
N ARG A 176 -5.53 -5.86 1.23
CA ARG A 176 -5.70 -6.32 -0.17
C ARG A 176 -4.57 -7.24 -0.59
N ALA A 177 -3.32 -6.86 -0.31
CA ALA A 177 -2.16 -7.70 -0.58
C ALA A 177 -2.21 -9.01 0.20
N PHE A 178 -2.68 -8.99 1.45
CA PHE A 178 -2.89 -10.19 2.25
C PHE A 178 -3.95 -11.11 1.66
N TYR A 179 -5.05 -10.54 1.18
CA TYR A 179 -6.12 -11.28 0.53
C TYR A 179 -5.64 -11.96 -0.76
N ILE A 180 -4.87 -11.25 -1.59
CA ILE A 180 -4.18 -11.83 -2.77
C ILE A 180 -3.22 -12.95 -2.35
N GLY A 181 -2.52 -12.79 -1.23
CA GLY A 181 -1.69 -13.84 -0.62
C GLY A 181 -2.47 -15.00 0.02
N GLY A 182 -3.81 -14.97 -0.01
CA GLY A 182 -4.68 -16.06 0.45
C GLY A 182 -5.23 -15.93 1.86
N VAL A 183 -5.13 -14.77 2.52
CA VAL A 183 -5.86 -14.48 3.77
C VAL A 183 -7.35 -14.36 3.45
N ASP A 184 -8.24 -14.91 4.26
CA ASP A 184 -9.67 -15.03 3.91
C ASP A 184 -10.49 -13.76 4.21
N ALA A 185 -10.09 -12.99 5.21
CA ALA A 185 -10.85 -11.84 5.70
C ALA A 185 -9.96 -10.82 6.42
N THR A 186 -10.47 -9.60 6.62
CA THR A 186 -9.81 -8.55 7.41
C THR A 186 -10.75 -7.93 8.44
N SER A 187 -10.21 -7.37 9.52
CA SER A 187 -10.97 -6.46 10.41
C SER A 187 -11.02 -5.01 9.90
N SER A 188 -10.24 -4.68 8.87
CA SER A 188 -10.19 -3.32 8.32
C SER A 188 -11.47 -3.03 7.53
N VAL A 189 -12.40 -2.32 8.15
CA VAL A 189 -13.69 -1.94 7.55
C VAL A 189 -13.49 -1.13 6.25
N LEU A 190 -12.51 -0.23 6.23
CA LEU A 190 -12.24 0.60 5.06
C LEU A 190 -11.68 -0.24 3.90
N ALA A 191 -10.74 -1.16 4.18
CA ALA A 191 -10.23 -2.07 3.16
C ALA A 191 -11.32 -3.00 2.62
N GLY A 192 -12.18 -3.54 3.49
CA GLY A 192 -13.34 -4.34 3.07
C GLY A 192 -14.29 -3.55 2.15
N ARG A 193 -14.54 -2.27 2.44
CA ARG A 193 -15.36 -1.41 1.58
C ARG A 193 -14.73 -1.13 0.22
N ILE A 194 -13.43 -0.82 0.18
CA ILE A 194 -12.75 -0.41 -1.06
C ILE A 194 -12.50 -1.61 -1.97
N TYR A 195 -12.06 -2.73 -1.41
CA TYR A 195 -11.57 -3.88 -2.18
C TYR A 195 -12.53 -5.08 -2.18
N GLY A 196 -13.69 -4.97 -1.52
CA GLY A 196 -14.68 -6.07 -1.45
C GLY A 196 -14.20 -7.29 -0.65
N ILE A 197 -13.21 -7.11 0.23
CA ILE A 197 -12.67 -8.19 1.07
C ILE A 197 -13.68 -8.53 2.17
N PRO A 198 -13.94 -9.83 2.46
CA PRO A 198 -14.77 -10.21 3.60
C PRO A 198 -14.28 -9.57 4.91
N VAL A 199 -15.20 -8.96 5.66
CA VAL A 199 -14.88 -8.32 6.93
C VAL A 199 -15.24 -9.26 8.09
N SER A 200 -14.34 -9.37 9.06
CA SER A 200 -14.53 -10.17 10.28
C SER A 200 -14.12 -9.41 11.53
N GLY A 201 -14.87 -9.59 12.62
CA GLY A 201 -14.61 -8.96 13.91
C GLY A 201 -15.73 -9.24 14.89
N THR A 202 -15.42 -9.28 16.19
CA THR A 202 -16.40 -9.55 17.26
C THR A 202 -16.31 -8.50 18.37
N MET A 203 -15.69 -8.86 19.49
CA MET A 203 -15.56 -8.05 20.69
C MET A 203 -14.09 -7.89 21.09
N ALA A 204 -13.83 -6.93 21.96
CA ALA A 204 -12.53 -6.70 22.56
C ALA A 204 -12.64 -6.77 24.09
N HIS A 205 -11.51 -6.94 24.78
CA HIS A 205 -11.45 -6.96 26.24
C HIS A 205 -12.12 -5.73 26.88
N SER A 206 -12.00 -4.56 26.26
CA SER A 206 -12.62 -3.32 26.76
C SER A 206 -14.14 -3.40 26.86
N TYR A 207 -14.79 -4.20 25.99
CA TYR A 207 -16.23 -4.44 26.10
C TYR A 207 -16.55 -5.25 27.36
N ILE A 208 -15.79 -6.31 27.63
CA ILE A 208 -15.99 -7.18 28.80
C ILE A 208 -15.72 -6.41 30.10
N GLN A 209 -14.65 -5.63 30.13
CA GLN A 209 -14.25 -4.81 31.28
C GLN A 209 -15.20 -3.64 31.57
N ALA A 210 -16.12 -3.33 30.65
CA ALA A 210 -17.18 -2.34 30.89
C ALA A 210 -18.35 -2.91 31.72
N PHE A 211 -18.32 -4.20 32.07
CA PHE A 211 -19.30 -4.87 32.92
C PHE A 211 -18.63 -5.40 34.19
N ASP A 212 -19.40 -5.47 35.28
CA ASP A 212 -18.95 -6.05 36.55
C ASP A 212 -18.75 -7.58 36.46
N ASP A 213 -19.43 -8.23 35.51
CA ASP A 213 -19.41 -9.68 35.31
C ASP A 213 -19.23 -10.05 33.83
N GLU A 214 -18.28 -10.94 33.56
CA GLU A 214 -17.94 -11.40 32.20
C GLU A 214 -19.12 -12.14 31.53
N LYS A 215 -19.86 -12.95 32.28
CA LYS A 215 -20.99 -13.69 31.72
C LYS A 215 -22.13 -12.76 31.32
N ASP A 216 -22.37 -11.68 32.07
CA ASP A 216 -23.32 -10.65 31.68
C ASP A 216 -22.89 -9.95 30.38
N ALA A 217 -21.60 -9.61 30.24
CA ALA A 217 -21.06 -9.06 28.99
C ALA A 217 -21.33 -9.99 27.80
N PHE A 218 -21.02 -11.28 27.91
CA PHE A 218 -21.28 -12.26 26.84
C PHE A 218 -22.76 -12.39 26.51
N ARG A 219 -23.63 -12.51 27.51
CA ARG A 219 -25.08 -12.61 27.29
C ARG A 219 -25.62 -11.39 26.57
N ARG A 220 -25.15 -10.19 26.93
CA ARG A 220 -25.58 -8.93 26.28
C ARG A 220 -25.05 -8.81 24.87
N PHE A 221 -23.80 -9.23 24.61
CA PHE A 221 -23.25 -9.25 23.26
C PHE A 221 -24.02 -10.22 22.35
N LEU A 222 -24.30 -11.44 22.83
CA LEU A 222 -25.03 -12.46 22.06
C LEU A 222 -26.49 -12.11 21.78
N ARG A 223 -27.11 -11.21 22.56
CA ARG A 223 -28.44 -10.67 22.22
C ARG A 223 -28.43 -9.84 20.95
N ALA A 224 -27.33 -9.12 20.69
CA ALA A 224 -27.15 -8.33 19.48
C ALA A 224 -26.54 -9.15 18.33
N TYR A 225 -25.63 -10.07 18.65
CA TYR A 225 -24.87 -10.87 17.69
C TYR A 225 -24.88 -12.36 18.10
N PRO A 226 -25.93 -13.12 17.76
CA PRO A 226 -26.12 -14.50 18.23
C PRO A 226 -25.00 -15.48 17.83
N ASP A 227 -24.34 -15.25 16.70
CA ASP A 227 -23.29 -16.12 16.15
C ASP A 227 -21.86 -15.65 16.48
N ALA A 228 -21.71 -14.75 17.46
CA ALA A 228 -20.43 -14.15 17.77
C ALA A 228 -19.45 -15.13 18.44
N VAL A 229 -18.16 -15.00 18.08
CA VAL A 229 -17.05 -15.61 18.82
C VAL A 229 -16.78 -14.80 20.10
N LEU A 230 -16.79 -15.49 21.25
CA LEU A 230 -16.55 -14.90 22.57
C LEU A 230 -15.06 -14.89 22.92
N LEU A 231 -14.61 -13.80 23.54
CA LEU A 231 -13.23 -13.60 23.99
C LEU A 231 -13.10 -14.00 25.47
N VAL A 232 -12.56 -15.19 25.73
CA VAL A 232 -12.59 -15.86 27.05
C VAL A 232 -11.32 -15.71 27.90
N ASP A 233 -10.39 -14.88 27.47
CA ASP A 233 -9.07 -14.69 28.09
C ASP A 233 -8.93 -13.37 28.85
N THR A 234 -10.05 -12.68 29.16
CA THR A 234 -10.01 -11.39 29.86
C THR A 234 -9.52 -11.49 31.30
N TYR A 235 -9.93 -12.54 32.02
CA TYR A 235 -9.55 -12.75 33.43
C TYR A 235 -8.84 -14.09 33.68
N ASP A 236 -9.44 -15.22 33.25
CA ASP A 236 -8.89 -16.56 33.47
C ASP A 236 -9.29 -17.51 32.32
N ILE A 237 -8.33 -17.77 31.44
CA ILE A 237 -8.50 -18.64 30.26
C ILE A 237 -9.01 -20.04 30.64
N LYS A 238 -8.49 -20.62 31.73
CA LYS A 238 -8.82 -22.01 32.09
C LYS A 238 -10.24 -22.16 32.62
N LYS A 239 -10.79 -21.10 33.20
CA LYS A 239 -12.19 -21.07 33.66
C LYS A 239 -13.16 -20.59 32.59
N GLY A 240 -12.66 -19.85 31.59
CA GLY A 240 -13.44 -19.33 30.48
C GLY A 240 -13.75 -20.35 29.37
N VAL A 241 -12.93 -21.40 29.23
CA VAL A 241 -13.09 -22.50 28.25
C VAL A 241 -13.80 -23.71 28.86
#